data_AF-M0ILY1-F1
#
_entry.id   AF-M0ILY1-F1
#
_cell.length_a   1.000
_cell.length_b   1.000
_cell.length_c   1.000
_cell.angle_alpha   90.00
_cell.angle_beta   90.00
_cell.angle_gamma   90.00
#
_symmetry.space_group_name_H-M   'P 1'
#
loop_
_entity.id
_entity.type
_entity.pdbx_description
1 polymer ?
#
loop_
_entity_poly.entity_id
_entity_poly.type
_entity_poly.pdbx_seq_one_letter_code
_entity_poly.pdbx_strand_id
1 'polypeptide(L)'
;MTQKPSPAELRQQGQSGLEEFTTKELEAFRDEIVNELQQRNHDVDLEEAEAVELVNGQYVAWADLSAHPNLKAVKPWIMRVTGAHEEYTVDGEWLDKQKIDGKYHMDVSELAEGDIIKVSGASHTNKKHRYYRVVAVTAESLFFESEYGLKESEVLEEVG
;
A
#
# COMPACT_ATOMS: atom_id res chain seq x y z
N MET A 1 -7.48 -46.58 1.35
CA MET A 1 -6.41 -45.57 1.30
C MET A 1 -6.56 -44.73 2.54
N THR A 2 -5.62 -44.83 3.48
CA THR A 2 -5.72 -44.16 4.78
C THR A 2 -4.93 -42.85 4.67
N GLN A 3 -5.62 -41.71 4.80
CA GLN A 3 -4.97 -40.41 4.87
C GLN A 3 -4.02 -40.39 6.08
N LYS A 4 -2.79 -39.91 5.87
CA LYS A 4 -1.85 -39.69 6.97
C LYS A 4 -2.28 -38.44 7.75
N PRO A 5 -2.15 -38.46 9.09
CA PRO A 5 -2.51 -37.32 9.92
C PRO A 5 -1.57 -36.14 9.67
N SER A 6 -2.13 -34.95 9.78
CA SER A 6 -1.43 -33.68 9.68
C SER A 6 -0.49 -33.46 10.88
N PRO A 7 0.52 -32.58 10.73
CA PRO A 7 1.44 -32.22 11.81
C PRO A 7 0.74 -31.64 13.06
N ALA A 8 -0.40 -30.99 12.89
CA ALA A 8 -1.24 -30.50 13.99
C ALA A 8 -1.86 -31.67 14.80
N GLU A 9 -2.26 -32.74 14.11
CA GLU A 9 -2.80 -33.96 14.73
C GLU A 9 -1.69 -34.77 15.44
N LEU A 10 -0.49 -34.79 14.87
CA LEU A 10 0.69 -35.43 15.49
C LEU A 10 1.12 -34.72 16.78
N ARG A 11 1.04 -33.39 16.83
CA ARG A 11 1.34 -32.59 18.04
C ARG A 11 0.34 -32.83 19.17
N GLN A 12 -0.94 -33.09 18.86
CA GLN A 12 -1.96 -33.42 19.86
C GLN A 12 -1.80 -34.84 20.44
N GLN A 13 -1.09 -35.75 19.74
CA GLN A 13 -0.91 -37.14 20.17
C GLN A 13 0.31 -37.40 21.05
N GLY A 14 1.08 -36.38 21.43
CA GLY A 14 2.21 -36.53 22.38
C GLY A 14 3.31 -37.48 21.89
N GLN A 15 3.35 -37.79 20.59
CA GLN A 15 4.46 -38.51 19.99
C GLN A 15 5.55 -37.49 19.66
N SER A 16 6.72 -37.64 20.29
CA SER A 16 7.95 -36.99 19.84
C SER A 16 8.42 -37.65 18.54
N GLY A 17 7.63 -37.45 17.48
CA GLY A 17 7.92 -37.92 16.13
C GLY A 17 8.79 -36.91 15.42
N LEU A 18 10.11 -37.02 15.60
CA LEU A 18 11.05 -36.55 14.59
C LEU A 18 10.96 -37.54 13.42
N GLU A 19 9.88 -37.46 12.64
CA GLU A 19 9.88 -38.03 11.30
C GLU A 19 10.95 -37.29 10.50
N GLU A 20 11.87 -38.02 9.88
CA GLU A 20 12.91 -37.44 9.03
C GLU A 20 12.23 -36.88 7.76
N PHE A 21 11.92 -35.58 7.80
CA PHE A 21 11.40 -34.86 6.64
C PHE A 21 12.47 -34.82 5.54
N THR A 22 12.04 -35.12 4.32
CA THR A 22 12.89 -34.94 3.15
C THR A 22 13.17 -33.45 2.91
N THR A 23 14.28 -33.12 2.24
CA THR A 23 14.62 -31.73 1.91
C THR A 23 13.49 -31.00 1.19
N LYS A 24 12.74 -31.69 0.32
CA LYS A 24 11.58 -31.12 -0.39
C LYS A 24 10.40 -30.81 0.53
N GLU A 25 10.16 -31.64 1.54
CA GLU A 25 9.11 -31.38 2.53
C GLU A 25 9.50 -30.19 3.42
N LEU A 26 10.76 -30.10 3.83
CA LEU A 26 11.28 -28.95 4.57
C LEU A 26 11.22 -27.65 3.77
N GLU A 27 11.51 -27.69 2.46
CA GLU A 27 11.35 -26.54 1.56
C GLU A 27 9.88 -26.13 1.42
N ALA A 28 8.96 -27.09 1.21
CA ALA A 28 7.54 -26.80 1.14
C ALA A 28 6.99 -26.19 2.44
N PHE A 29 7.41 -26.71 3.60
CA PHE A 29 7.04 -26.13 4.90
C PHE A 29 7.63 -24.75 5.10
N ARG A 30 8.87 -24.51 4.65
CA ARG A 30 9.47 -23.18 4.70
C ARG A 30 8.65 -22.20 3.87
N ASP A 31 8.27 -22.56 2.65
CA ASP A 31 7.50 -21.71 1.75
C ASP A 31 6.09 -21.43 2.33
N GLU A 32 5.45 -22.44 2.94
CA GLU A 32 4.17 -22.28 3.63
C GLU A 32 4.27 -21.32 4.82
N ILE A 33 5.31 -21.45 5.66
CA ILE A 33 5.55 -20.55 6.79
C ILE A 33 5.85 -19.13 6.31
N VAL A 34 6.65 -18.97 5.25
CA VAL A 34 6.96 -17.65 4.68
C VAL A 34 5.69 -17.00 4.14
N ASN A 35 4.85 -17.73 3.41
CA ASN A 35 3.58 -17.22 2.92
C ASN A 35 2.63 -16.85 4.08
N GLU A 36 2.52 -17.69 5.12
CA GLU A 36 1.69 -17.38 6.30
C GLU A 36 2.19 -16.12 7.03
N LEU A 37 3.51 -15.96 7.17
CA LEU A 37 4.10 -14.78 7.79
C LEU A 37 3.92 -13.52 6.95
N GLN A 38 4.07 -13.61 5.63
CA GLN A 38 3.82 -12.50 4.70
C GLN A 38 2.35 -12.08 4.75
N GLN A 39 1.44 -13.05 4.75
CA GLN A 39 0.01 -12.77 4.80
C GLN A 39 -0.39 -12.14 6.14
N ARG A 40 0.14 -12.64 7.26
CA ARG A 40 -0.06 -12.00 8.57
C ARG A 40 0.50 -10.59 8.64
N ASN A 41 1.64 -10.33 8.01
CA ASN A 41 2.20 -8.98 7.99
C ASN A 41 1.32 -8.04 7.17
N HIS A 42 0.88 -8.47 5.98
CA HIS A 42 -0.06 -7.72 5.15
C HIS A 42 -1.40 -7.45 5.87
N ASP A 43 -1.93 -8.44 6.60
CA ASP A 43 -3.15 -8.28 7.39
C ASP A 43 -2.98 -7.24 8.53
N VAL A 44 -1.81 -7.22 9.19
CA VAL A 44 -1.48 -6.20 10.20
C VAL A 44 -1.32 -4.82 9.56
N ASP A 45 -0.64 -4.75 8.42
CA ASP A 45 -0.44 -3.49 7.67
C ASP A 45 -1.80 -2.91 7.25
N LEU A 46 -2.78 -3.75 6.88
CA LEU A 46 -4.16 -3.33 6.60
C LEU A 46 -4.95 -2.89 7.84
N GLU A 47 -4.76 -3.53 9.00
CA GLU A 47 -5.42 -3.14 10.25
C GLU A 47 -4.96 -1.75 10.74
N GLU A 48 -3.70 -1.38 10.47
CA GLU A 48 -3.12 -0.08 10.84
C GLU A 48 -3.26 0.99 9.72
N ALA A 49 -3.65 0.58 8.51
CA ALA A 49 -3.80 1.48 7.37
C ALA A 49 -5.06 2.36 7.46
N GLU A 50 -4.95 3.57 6.91
CA GLU A 50 -6.13 4.38 6.61
C GLU A 50 -6.74 3.94 5.28
N ALA A 51 -8.05 4.13 5.14
CA ALA A 51 -8.79 3.77 3.94
C ALA A 51 -9.67 4.92 3.45
N VAL A 52 -9.70 5.10 2.13
CA VAL A 52 -10.63 6.00 1.44
C VAL A 52 -11.40 5.22 0.38
N GLU A 53 -12.69 5.54 0.26
CA GLU A 53 -13.59 4.87 -0.68
C GLU A 53 -13.27 5.27 -2.13
N LEU A 54 -13.36 4.29 -3.03
CA LEU A 54 -13.22 4.48 -4.46
C LEU A 54 -14.58 4.66 -5.13
N VAL A 55 -14.68 5.72 -5.92
CA VAL A 55 -15.79 5.92 -6.83
C VAL A 55 -15.61 5.00 -8.03
N ASN A 56 -16.62 4.16 -8.29
CA ASN A 56 -16.61 3.13 -9.34
C ASN A 56 -15.42 2.16 -9.25
N GLY A 57 -14.86 1.95 -8.06
CA GLY A 57 -13.71 1.05 -7.83
C GLY A 57 -12.42 1.44 -8.53
N GLN A 58 -12.29 2.70 -8.95
CA GLN A 58 -11.16 3.16 -9.76
C GLN A 58 -10.68 4.57 -9.36
N TYR A 59 -11.59 5.41 -8.88
CA TYR A 59 -11.30 6.83 -8.68
C TYR A 59 -11.32 7.20 -7.20
N VAL A 60 -10.24 7.77 -6.70
CA VAL A 60 -10.20 8.36 -5.36
C VAL A 60 -10.48 9.86 -5.44
N ALA A 61 -11.31 10.39 -4.54
CA ALA A 61 -11.51 11.84 -4.48
C ALA A 61 -10.25 12.51 -3.92
N TRP A 62 -9.68 13.45 -4.68
CA TRP A 62 -8.44 14.13 -4.27
C TRP A 62 -8.58 14.87 -2.93
N ALA A 63 -9.79 15.37 -2.64
CA ALA A 63 -10.08 16.10 -1.41
C ALA A 63 -9.89 15.24 -0.15
N ASP A 64 -10.13 13.94 -0.24
CA ASP A 64 -10.07 13.03 0.90
C ASP A 64 -8.63 12.72 1.31
N LEU A 65 -7.69 12.82 0.35
CA LEU A 65 -6.26 12.68 0.59
C LEU A 65 -5.55 14.03 0.83
N SER A 66 -6.22 15.16 0.54
CA SER A 66 -5.58 16.48 0.65
C SER A 66 -5.63 17.02 2.07
N ALA A 67 -4.46 17.30 2.65
CA ALA A 67 -4.37 17.96 3.95
C ALA A 67 -4.42 19.50 3.89
N HIS A 68 -4.77 20.10 2.75
CA HIS A 68 -4.78 21.56 2.65
C HIS A 68 -6.06 22.17 3.24
N PRO A 69 -5.96 23.14 4.17
CA PRO A 69 -7.14 23.69 4.87
C PRO A 69 -8.09 24.48 3.94
N ASN A 70 -7.60 24.98 2.81
CA ASN A 70 -8.41 25.66 1.80
C ASN A 70 -8.30 24.95 0.46
N LEU A 71 -9.18 23.97 0.22
CA LEU A 71 -9.21 23.15 -1.01
C LEU A 71 -9.53 23.94 -2.29
N LYS A 72 -9.98 25.19 -2.19
CA LYS A 72 -10.25 26.05 -3.36
C LYS A 72 -9.01 26.81 -3.83
N ALA A 73 -8.02 26.98 -2.97
CA ALA A 73 -6.78 27.71 -3.28
C ALA A 73 -5.69 26.83 -3.92
N VAL A 74 -6.04 25.59 -4.22
CA VAL A 74 -5.11 24.50 -4.49
C VAL A 74 -5.53 23.74 -5.74
N LYS A 75 -4.54 23.28 -6.51
CA LYS A 75 -4.73 22.43 -7.66
C LYS A 75 -4.79 20.97 -7.21
N PRO A 76 -5.79 20.21 -7.69
CA PRO A 76 -5.95 18.82 -7.34
C PRO A 76 -4.99 17.98 -8.17
N TRP A 77 -3.91 17.51 -7.56
CA TRP A 77 -2.89 16.70 -8.21
C TRP A 77 -2.40 15.58 -7.29
N ILE A 78 -2.21 14.40 -7.88
CA ILE A 78 -1.55 13.25 -7.24
C ILE A 78 -0.54 12.71 -8.23
N MET A 79 0.67 12.43 -7.74
CA MET A 79 1.77 11.87 -8.52
C MET A 79 2.21 10.56 -7.87
N ARG A 80 2.34 9.48 -8.64
CA ARG A 80 3.13 8.31 -8.22
C ARG A 80 4.60 8.67 -8.29
N VAL A 81 5.28 8.62 -7.15
CA VAL A 81 6.72 8.89 -7.06
C VAL A 81 7.49 7.71 -7.62
N THR A 82 8.39 7.96 -8.56
CA THR A 82 9.21 6.91 -9.20
C THR A 82 10.71 7.19 -9.10
N GLY A 83 11.12 8.33 -8.55
CA GLY A 83 12.53 8.70 -8.43
C GLY A 83 12.76 10.01 -7.68
N ALA A 84 14.03 10.37 -7.52
CA ALA A 84 14.45 11.67 -7.01
C ALA A 84 14.69 12.68 -8.13
N HIS A 85 14.46 13.97 -7.87
CA HIS A 85 14.71 15.06 -8.80
C HIS A 85 15.49 16.20 -8.11
N GLU A 86 16.56 16.69 -8.74
CA GLU A 86 17.45 17.69 -8.13
C GLU A 86 16.74 19.01 -7.77
N GLU A 87 15.86 19.51 -8.65
CA GLU A 87 15.11 20.76 -8.43
C GLU A 87 13.80 20.58 -7.63
N TYR A 88 13.05 19.51 -7.87
CA TYR A 88 11.68 19.32 -7.34
C TYR A 88 11.59 18.29 -6.21
N THR A 89 12.74 17.86 -5.69
CA THR A 89 12.95 16.80 -4.71
C THR A 89 12.64 15.40 -5.24
N VAL A 90 11.45 15.20 -5.81
CA VAL A 90 10.99 13.90 -6.32
C VAL A 90 10.51 14.01 -7.77
N ASP A 91 10.66 12.93 -8.52
CA ASP A 91 10.12 12.73 -9.87
C ASP A 91 9.04 11.64 -9.87
N GLY A 92 8.21 11.63 -10.90
CA GLY A 92 7.10 10.69 -10.95
C GLY A 92 6.11 10.89 -12.09
N GLU A 93 5.08 10.05 -12.06
CA GLU A 93 4.01 10.03 -13.04
C GLU A 93 2.73 10.59 -12.42
N TRP A 94 2.10 11.55 -13.10
CA TRP A 94 0.85 12.15 -12.63
C TRP A 94 -0.32 11.23 -12.90
N LEU A 95 -1.15 11.00 -11.87
CA LEU A 95 -2.36 10.22 -12.03
C LEU A 95 -3.38 10.96 -12.89
N ASP A 96 -4.13 10.20 -13.69
CA ASP A 96 -5.16 10.75 -14.56
C ASP A 96 -6.30 11.35 -13.74
N LYS A 97 -6.65 12.60 -14.08
CA LYS A 97 -7.67 13.36 -13.36
C LYS A 97 -9.02 13.32 -14.07
N GLN A 98 -10.05 12.94 -13.34
CA GLN A 98 -11.44 12.98 -13.79
C GLN A 98 -12.31 13.90 -12.93
N LYS A 99 -13.35 14.49 -13.53
CA LYS A 99 -14.37 15.25 -12.81
C LYS A 99 -15.66 14.43 -12.71
N ILE A 100 -16.04 14.05 -11.50
CA ILE A 100 -17.26 13.28 -11.20
C ILE A 100 -18.07 14.10 -10.21
N ASP A 101 -19.36 14.32 -10.48
CA ASP A 101 -20.27 15.13 -9.66
C ASP A 101 -19.70 16.52 -9.27
N GLY A 102 -18.97 17.13 -10.19
CA GLY A 102 -18.38 18.44 -9.97
C GLY A 102 -17.08 18.45 -9.16
N LYS A 103 -16.66 17.30 -8.59
CA LYS A 103 -15.44 17.14 -7.79
C LYS A 103 -14.34 16.45 -8.59
N TYR A 104 -13.08 16.71 -8.21
CA TYR A 104 -11.92 16.10 -8.86
C TYR A 104 -11.55 14.79 -8.18
N HIS A 105 -11.38 13.77 -9.00
CA HIS A 105 -10.94 12.45 -8.60
C HIS A 105 -9.71 12.06 -9.43
N MET A 106 -8.89 11.18 -8.88
CA MET A 106 -7.69 10.64 -9.52
C MET A 106 -7.88 9.15 -9.76
N ASP A 107 -7.49 8.70 -10.93
CA ASP A 107 -7.45 7.29 -11.28
C ASP A 107 -6.32 6.59 -10.51
N VAL A 108 -6.66 5.55 -9.75
CA VAL A 108 -5.69 4.76 -8.98
C VAL A 108 -5.47 3.36 -9.55
N SER A 109 -5.99 3.07 -10.75
CA SER A 109 -5.90 1.74 -11.36
C SER A 109 -4.47 1.27 -11.63
N GLU A 110 -3.53 2.20 -11.81
CA GLU A 110 -2.12 1.88 -12.03
C GLU A 110 -1.28 1.84 -10.73
N LEU A 111 -1.89 2.10 -9.57
CA LEU A 111 -1.20 2.01 -8.28
C LEU A 111 -1.14 0.57 -7.78
N ALA A 112 0.00 0.20 -7.22
CA ALA A 112 0.23 -1.08 -6.58
C ALA A 112 0.63 -0.90 -5.09
N GLU A 113 0.53 -1.99 -4.33
CA GLU A 113 1.11 -2.07 -2.98
C GLU A 113 2.60 -1.67 -3.00
N GLY A 114 2.98 -0.81 -2.07
CA GLY A 114 4.33 -0.25 -1.96
C GLY A 114 4.54 1.05 -2.74
N ASP A 115 3.66 1.43 -3.68
CA ASP A 115 3.78 2.70 -4.40
C ASP A 115 3.69 3.88 -3.44
N ILE A 116 4.51 4.91 -3.65
CA ILE A 116 4.42 6.17 -2.91
C ILE A 116 3.69 7.20 -3.77
N ILE A 117 2.61 7.78 -3.24
CA ILE A 117 1.92 8.89 -3.89
C ILE A 117 2.23 10.22 -3.20
N LYS A 118 2.57 11.24 -3.99
CA LYS A 118 2.63 12.64 -3.58
C LYS A 118 1.29 13.31 -3.86
N VAL A 119 0.56 13.62 -2.81
CA VAL A 119 -0.71 14.35 -2.89
C VAL A 119 -0.42 15.82 -2.63
N SER A 120 -0.51 16.63 -3.69
CA SER A 120 -0.27 18.07 -3.59
C SER A 120 -1.57 18.85 -3.70
N GLY A 121 -1.63 19.95 -2.96
CA GLY A 121 -2.54 21.03 -3.24
C GLY A 121 -1.94 22.17 -4.09
N ALA A 122 -0.65 22.35 -4.28
CA ALA A 122 -0.21 23.57 -4.94
C ALA A 122 1.09 23.46 -5.72
N SER A 123 1.36 24.50 -6.52
CA SER A 123 2.57 24.66 -7.30
C SER A 123 3.81 24.50 -6.44
N HIS A 124 4.94 24.23 -7.09
CA HIS A 124 6.33 24.10 -6.60
C HIS A 124 6.73 25.01 -5.42
N THR A 125 6.03 26.13 -5.20
CA THR A 125 6.26 27.11 -4.14
C THR A 125 5.50 26.87 -2.83
N ASN A 126 4.50 25.98 -2.77
CA ASN A 126 3.66 25.80 -1.58
C ASN A 126 3.86 24.38 -1.02
N LYS A 127 4.64 24.29 0.06
CA LYS A 127 5.13 23.05 0.70
C LYS A 127 4.07 22.21 1.42
N LYS A 128 2.79 22.35 1.05
CA LYS A 128 1.68 21.62 1.68
C LYS A 128 1.27 20.43 0.81
N HIS A 129 2.24 19.55 0.58
CA HIS A 129 2.03 18.22 0.03
C HIS A 129 2.16 17.17 1.13
N ARG A 130 1.58 16.01 0.89
CA ARG A 130 1.77 14.81 1.70
C ARG A 130 2.24 13.67 0.82
N TYR A 131 2.97 12.76 1.43
CA TYR A 131 3.34 11.50 0.82
C TYR A 131 2.59 10.39 1.55
N TYR A 132 2.03 9.44 0.81
CA TYR A 132 1.37 8.28 1.36
C TYR A 132 1.93 7.05 0.66
N ARG A 133 2.22 5.98 1.41
CA ARG A 133 2.50 4.68 0.82
C ARG A 133 1.18 3.94 0.63
N VAL A 134 0.98 3.38 -0.56
CA VAL A 134 -0.14 2.50 -0.85
C VAL A 134 0.10 1.17 -0.18
N VAL A 135 -0.83 0.76 0.68
CA VAL A 135 -0.82 -0.56 1.33
C VAL A 135 -1.58 -1.55 0.45
N ALA A 136 -2.74 -1.15 -0.06
CA ALA A 136 -3.53 -1.97 -0.98
C ALA A 136 -4.49 -1.12 -1.81
N VAL A 137 -4.85 -1.61 -2.99
CA VAL A 137 -5.98 -1.09 -3.79
C VAL A 137 -6.96 -2.24 -3.99
N THR A 138 -8.19 -2.06 -3.51
CA THR A 138 -9.28 -3.03 -3.69
C THR A 138 -10.32 -2.49 -4.66
N ALA A 139 -11.36 -3.27 -4.93
CA ALA A 139 -12.49 -2.82 -5.74
C ALA A 139 -13.30 -1.69 -5.08
N GLU A 140 -13.12 -1.43 -3.78
CA GLU A 140 -13.93 -0.48 -3.02
C GLU A 140 -13.10 0.61 -2.36
N SER A 141 -11.83 0.37 -2.06
CA SER A 141 -11.02 1.29 -1.26
C SER A 141 -9.56 1.33 -1.68
N LEU A 142 -8.94 2.50 -1.48
CA LEU A 142 -7.50 2.68 -1.43
C LEU A 142 -7.06 2.68 0.03
N PHE A 143 -6.13 1.80 0.39
CA PHE A 143 -5.49 1.73 1.70
C PHE A 143 -4.10 2.35 1.65
N PHE A 144 -3.74 3.14 2.65
CA PHE A 144 -2.45 3.80 2.71
C PHE A 144 -1.91 3.97 4.14
N GLU A 145 -0.59 4.07 4.25
CA GLU A 145 0.10 4.28 5.52
C GLU A 145 -0.17 5.69 6.09
N SER A 146 -0.55 5.74 7.37
CA SER A 146 -0.48 6.89 8.28
C SER A 146 -1.43 8.08 8.02
N GLU A 147 -2.11 8.52 9.10
CA GLU A 147 -2.86 9.80 9.19
C GLU A 147 -1.98 11.03 8.86
N TYR A 148 -0.68 10.92 9.12
CA TYR A 148 0.27 12.03 9.02
C TYR A 148 1.11 12.00 7.73
N GLY A 149 1.06 10.90 6.98
CA GLY A 149 1.88 10.65 5.78
C GLY A 149 3.36 10.41 6.08
N LEU A 150 4.12 10.06 5.04
CA LEU A 150 5.57 9.85 5.06
C LEU A 150 6.36 11.18 5.07
N LYS A 151 7.53 11.19 5.70
CA LYS A 151 8.46 12.32 5.60
C LYS A 151 9.14 12.31 4.24
N GLU A 152 9.38 13.49 3.67
CA GLU A 152 10.07 13.62 2.38
C GLU A 152 11.47 12.99 2.38
N SER A 153 12.19 13.01 3.51
CA SER A 153 13.48 12.33 3.65
C SER A 153 13.39 10.82 3.51
N GLU A 154 12.32 10.21 4.06
CA GLU A 154 12.09 8.76 3.98
C GLU A 154 11.78 8.37 2.52
N VAL A 155 10.96 9.18 1.84
CA VAL A 155 10.67 8.99 0.42
C VAL A 155 11.94 9.04 -0.43
N LEU A 156 12.80 10.04 -0.20
CA LEU A 156 14.06 10.19 -0.95
C LEU A 156 15.05 9.05 -0.75
N GLU A 157 15.11 8.48 0.46
CA GLU A 157 15.96 7.31 0.76
C GLU A 157 15.49 6.05 0.02
N GLU A 158 14.20 5.95 -0.29
CA GLU A 158 13.63 4.78 -0.98
C GLU A 158 13.71 4.88 -2.50
N VAL A 159 13.67 6.09 -3.06
CA VAL A 159 13.62 6.32 -4.51
C VAL A 159 14.91 6.89 -5.11
N GLY A 160 15.93 7.13 -4.29
CA GLY A 160 17.25 7.66 -4.68
C GLY A 160 18.36 6.63 -4.61
#